data_AF-A0A498MIR4-F1
#
_entry.id   AF-A0A498MIR4-F1
#
_cell.length_a   1.000
_cell.length_b   1.000
_cell.length_c   1.000
_cell.angle_alpha   90.00
_cell.angle_beta   90.00
_cell.angle_gamma   90.00
#
_symmetry.space_group_name_H-M   'P 1'
#
loop_
_entity.id
_entity.type
_entity.pdbx_description
1 polymer ?
#
loop_
_entity_poly.entity_id
_entity_poly.type
_entity_poly.pdbx_seq_one_letter_code
_entity_poly.pdbx_strand_id
1 'polypeptide(L)'
;MNRVTKIQTNPSTSGIDVAPCFKVTVFEQEHFQGKCQELTSECRNIQERGFDNIRSVRVESGAWVGYEHHDFQGQQFILEKGEYPHWDAYSGSLGYHVERMMSLRPICSADHQSSRMVIYEKENFLGRNVELCDDYPSLQAMGWCDKQVGSMHVQCGAFVCYEYPGYRGQQYVMECDRHSGDYQHWKDWGSHCQTPQIQSIRRIQQ
;
A
#
# COMPACT_ATOMS: atom_id res chain seq x y z
N MET A 1 -63.93 -8.43 -5.02
CA MET A 1 -63.25 -7.22 -4.52
C MET A 1 -62.00 -7.64 -3.77
N ASN A 2 -60.86 -7.06 -4.14
CA ASN A 2 -59.51 -7.60 -3.95
C ASN A 2 -59.04 -7.59 -2.48
N ARG A 3 -58.50 -8.72 -1.99
CA ARG A 3 -57.63 -8.74 -0.80
C ARG A 3 -56.20 -8.46 -1.26
N VAL A 4 -55.73 -7.24 -1.01
CA VAL A 4 -54.30 -6.88 -1.13
C VAL A 4 -53.64 -7.20 0.21
N THR A 5 -52.76 -8.20 0.21
CA THR A 5 -51.89 -8.51 1.35
C THR A 5 -50.76 -7.48 1.39
N LYS A 6 -50.74 -6.60 2.40
CA LYS A 6 -49.58 -5.74 2.68
C LYS A 6 -48.43 -6.62 3.14
N ILE A 7 -47.39 -6.74 2.33
CA ILE A 7 -46.10 -7.28 2.74
C ILE A 7 -45.48 -6.24 3.69
N GLN A 8 -45.31 -6.63 4.95
CA GLN A 8 -44.59 -5.83 5.93
C GLN A 8 -43.10 -6.14 5.75
N THR A 9 -42.40 -5.30 4.97
CA THR A 9 -40.94 -5.35 4.91
C THR A 9 -40.38 -4.75 6.19
N ASN A 10 -39.77 -5.59 7.02
CA ASN A 10 -38.91 -5.13 8.11
C ASN A 10 -37.77 -4.29 7.52
N PRO A 11 -37.42 -3.14 8.11
CA PRO A 11 -36.22 -2.42 7.71
C PRO A 11 -35.01 -3.27 8.08
N SER A 12 -34.31 -3.76 7.06
CA SER A 12 -32.95 -4.26 7.19
C SER A 12 -32.09 -3.16 7.78
N THR A 13 -31.52 -3.39 8.95
CA THR A 13 -30.47 -2.58 9.55
C THR A 13 -29.34 -2.40 8.55
N SER A 14 -29.32 -1.25 7.88
CA SER A 14 -28.16 -0.77 7.14
C SER A 14 -27.06 -0.55 8.16
N GLY A 15 -26.09 -1.46 8.19
CA GLY A 15 -24.80 -1.20 8.82
C GLY A 15 -24.29 0.14 8.28
N ILE A 16 -24.01 1.06 9.19
CA ILE A 16 -23.38 2.32 8.83
C ILE A 16 -22.01 1.92 8.31
N ASP A 17 -21.81 2.07 7.01
CA ASP A 17 -20.50 1.96 6.38
C ASP A 17 -19.70 3.19 6.83
N VAL A 18 -19.09 3.08 8.01
CA VAL A 18 -18.25 4.13 8.56
C VAL A 18 -16.99 4.10 7.70
N ALA A 19 -16.88 5.06 6.77
CA ALA A 19 -15.66 5.24 5.98
C ALA A 19 -14.44 5.14 6.91
N PRO A 20 -13.37 4.43 6.51
CA PRO A 20 -12.21 4.25 7.36
C PRO A 20 -11.71 5.61 7.83
N CYS A 21 -11.62 5.79 9.15
CA CYS A 21 -11.03 7.01 9.71
C CYS A 21 -9.52 6.89 9.50
N PHE A 22 -8.97 7.59 8.50
CA PHE A 22 -7.53 7.64 8.28
C PHE A 22 -6.91 8.73 9.14
N LYS A 23 -5.81 8.40 9.83
CA LYS A 23 -5.06 9.36 10.64
C LYS A 23 -3.58 8.98 10.70
N VAL A 24 -2.74 9.96 10.39
CA VAL A 24 -1.29 9.89 10.52
C VAL A 24 -0.77 11.21 11.08
N THR A 25 0.16 11.15 12.02
CA THR A 25 0.91 12.30 12.52
C THR A 25 2.36 12.22 12.02
N VAL A 26 2.80 13.25 11.31
CA VAL A 26 4.18 13.38 10.81
C VAL A 26 4.97 14.37 11.65
N PHE A 27 6.27 14.10 11.83
CA PHE A 27 7.16 14.88 12.68
C PHE A 27 8.41 15.33 11.91
N GLU A 28 8.85 16.54 12.20
CA GLU A 28 10.04 17.17 11.62
C GLU A 28 11.35 16.54 12.10
N GLN A 29 11.34 15.95 13.31
CA GLN A 29 12.50 15.28 13.89
C GLN A 29 12.21 13.81 14.18
N GLU A 30 13.27 13.06 14.40
CA GLU A 30 13.22 11.67 14.83
C GLU A 30 12.61 11.55 16.23
N HIS A 31 12.17 10.35 16.60
CA HIS A 31 11.60 10.05 17.91
C HIS A 31 10.43 10.98 18.31
N PHE A 32 9.62 11.37 17.32
CA PHE A 32 8.38 12.14 17.50
C PHE A 32 8.59 13.52 18.12
N GLN A 33 9.69 14.19 17.76
CA GLN A 33 10.06 15.51 18.26
C GLN A 33 9.86 16.61 17.21
N GLY A 34 10.05 17.87 17.63
CA GLY A 34 9.97 19.04 16.76
C GLY A 34 8.55 19.39 16.35
N LYS A 35 8.41 20.11 15.23
CA LYS A 35 7.11 20.41 14.64
C LYS A 35 6.40 19.12 14.24
N CYS A 36 5.10 19.03 14.49
CA CYS A 36 4.27 17.91 14.06
C CYS A 36 2.97 18.39 13.40
N GLN A 37 2.40 17.52 12.58
CA GLN A 37 1.13 17.78 11.90
C GLN A 37 0.35 16.48 11.74
N GLU A 38 -0.92 16.52 12.15
CA GLU A 38 -1.89 15.48 11.87
C GLU A 38 -2.46 15.64 10.46
N LEU A 39 -2.55 14.54 9.73
CA LEU A 39 -3.12 14.43 8.40
C LEU A 39 -4.19 13.35 8.39
N THR A 40 -5.34 13.67 7.79
CA THR A 40 -6.48 12.76 7.60
C THR A 40 -6.80 12.55 6.12
N SER A 41 -6.02 13.17 5.23
CA SER A 41 -6.11 13.06 3.79
C SER A 41 -4.71 13.14 3.17
N GLU A 42 -4.64 12.93 1.85
CA GLU A 42 -3.38 12.99 1.11
C GLU A 42 -2.68 14.35 1.22
N CYS A 43 -1.35 14.32 1.25
CA CYS A 43 -0.49 15.49 1.19
C CYS A 43 0.52 15.30 0.04
N ARG A 44 0.33 16.05 -1.05
CA ARG A 44 1.18 16.00 -2.26
C ARG A 44 2.56 16.61 -2.07
N ASN A 45 2.69 17.57 -1.15
CA ASN A 45 3.94 18.23 -0.84
C ASN A 45 3.95 18.73 0.61
N ILE A 46 4.78 18.12 1.44
CA ILE A 46 4.92 18.46 2.87
C ILE A 46 5.52 19.86 3.10
N GLN A 47 6.18 20.43 2.09
CA GLN A 47 6.72 21.79 2.19
C GLN A 47 5.61 22.83 2.27
N GLU A 48 4.44 22.56 1.67
CA GLU A 48 3.25 23.41 1.82
C GLU A 48 2.68 23.37 3.24
N ARG A 49 3.06 22.38 4.05
CA ARG A 49 2.76 22.29 5.48
C ARG A 49 3.92 22.83 6.33
N GLY A 50 4.96 23.36 5.70
CA GLY A 50 6.15 23.92 6.33
C GLY A 50 7.05 22.88 6.98
N PHE A 51 7.18 21.71 6.37
CA PHE A 51 8.18 20.70 6.72
C PHE A 51 9.25 20.68 5.63
N ASP A 52 10.52 20.51 5.99
CA ASP A 52 11.59 20.27 5.01
C ASP A 52 11.73 18.79 4.66
N ASN A 53 11.49 17.92 5.64
CA ASN A 53 11.42 16.47 5.49
C ASN A 53 10.55 15.88 6.63
N ILE A 54 10.00 14.69 6.44
CA ILE A 54 9.43 13.88 7.52
C ILE A 54 10.52 12.98 8.08
N ARG A 55 10.71 12.99 9.40
CA ARG A 55 11.76 12.21 10.09
C ARG A 55 11.23 11.12 11.00
N SER A 56 10.00 11.26 11.50
CA SER A 56 9.29 10.19 12.18
C SER A 56 7.78 10.30 11.94
N VAL A 57 7.08 9.17 12.07
CA VAL A 57 5.66 9.04 11.71
C VAL A 57 4.95 8.21 12.77
N ARG A 58 3.74 8.62 13.15
CA ARG A 58 2.78 7.77 13.86
C ARG A 58 1.57 7.57 12.97
N VAL A 59 1.18 6.33 12.76
CA VAL A 59 -0.07 5.99 12.07
C VAL A 59 -1.05 5.53 13.13
N GLU A 60 -2.03 6.36 13.43
CA GLU A 60 -3.06 6.06 14.43
C GLU A 60 -4.15 5.17 13.85
N SER A 61 -4.48 5.32 12.56
CA SER A 61 -5.51 4.52 11.89
C SER A 61 -5.41 4.50 10.36
N GLY A 62 -5.75 3.34 9.79
CA GLY A 62 -5.65 3.05 8.36
C GLY A 62 -4.22 2.74 7.92
N ALA A 63 -4.07 2.38 6.65
CA ALA A 63 -2.78 2.25 6.00
C ALA A 63 -2.48 3.47 5.12
N TRP A 64 -1.21 3.85 5.08
CA TRP A 64 -0.70 4.97 4.32
C TRP A 64 0.50 4.53 3.49
N VAL A 65 0.76 5.24 2.40
CA VAL A 65 2.01 5.13 1.65
C VAL A 65 2.69 6.49 1.60
N GLY A 66 3.94 6.52 2.06
CA GLY A 66 4.85 7.65 1.93
C GLY A 66 5.68 7.54 0.65
N TYR A 67 6.14 8.68 0.15
CA TYR A 67 6.91 8.78 -1.08
C TYR A 67 8.12 9.68 -0.92
N GLU A 68 9.22 9.29 -1.56
CA GLU A 68 10.49 10.02 -1.55
C GLU A 68 10.38 11.45 -2.12
N HIS A 69 9.50 11.67 -3.11
CA HIS A 69 9.34 12.95 -3.77
C HIS A 69 7.91 13.48 -3.62
N HIS A 70 7.71 14.73 -4.04
CA HIS A 70 6.38 15.33 -4.14
C HIS A 70 5.53 14.59 -5.17
N ASP A 71 4.22 14.86 -5.19
CA ASP A 71 3.26 14.32 -6.15
C ASP A 71 3.28 12.80 -6.25
N PHE A 72 3.55 12.13 -5.13
CA PHE A 72 3.54 10.67 -4.99
C PHE A 72 4.55 9.97 -5.91
N GLN A 73 5.74 10.55 -6.04
CA GLN A 73 6.82 10.05 -6.89
C GLN A 73 8.01 9.49 -6.08
N GLY A 74 8.86 8.70 -6.72
CA GLY A 74 10.07 8.14 -6.11
C GLY A 74 9.83 6.83 -5.35
N GLN A 75 10.74 6.47 -4.45
CA GLN A 75 10.60 5.27 -3.62
C GLN A 75 9.34 5.35 -2.74
N GLN A 76 8.66 4.22 -2.58
CA GLN A 76 7.46 4.09 -1.75
C GLN A 76 7.81 3.47 -0.38
N PHE A 77 7.08 3.88 0.65
CA PHE A 77 7.24 3.39 2.03
C PHE A 77 5.87 3.03 2.59
N ILE A 78 5.64 1.76 2.90
CA ILE A 78 4.40 1.33 3.53
C ILE A 78 4.37 1.76 5.00
N LEU A 79 3.27 2.40 5.41
CA LEU A 79 3.06 2.93 6.76
C LEU A 79 1.72 2.39 7.27
N GLU A 80 1.77 1.27 7.98
CA GLU A 80 0.61 0.67 8.64
C GLU A 80 0.50 1.22 10.07
N LYS A 81 -0.60 0.90 10.77
CA LYS A 81 -0.81 1.35 12.14
C LYS A 81 0.40 1.02 13.04
N GLY A 82 0.98 2.05 13.64
CA GLY A 82 2.19 1.90 14.44
C GLY A 82 3.00 3.18 14.60
N GLU A 83 4.19 3.02 15.17
CA GLU A 83 5.14 4.09 15.44
C GLU A 83 6.42 3.85 14.66
N TYR A 84 6.85 4.86 13.90
CA TYR A 84 8.05 4.86 13.08
C TYR A 84 8.99 5.97 13.55
N PRO A 85 9.84 5.71 14.55
CA PRO A 85 10.64 6.75 15.21
C PRO A 85 11.79 7.28 14.35
N HIS A 86 12.18 6.56 13.30
CA HIS A 86 13.33 6.86 12.45
C HIS A 86 13.13 6.21 11.07
N TRP A 87 13.90 6.63 10.07
CA TRP A 87 13.66 6.25 8.66
C TRP A 87 13.81 4.74 8.40
N ASP A 88 14.69 4.09 9.14
CA ASP A 88 14.95 2.64 9.06
C ASP A 88 13.71 1.80 9.45
N ALA A 89 12.80 2.37 10.26
CA ALA A 89 11.58 1.70 10.69
C ALA A 89 10.57 1.50 9.55
N TYR A 90 10.60 2.32 8.50
CA TYR A 90 9.69 2.21 7.35
C TYR A 90 10.39 1.90 6.01
N SER A 91 11.70 2.11 5.90
CA SER A 91 12.42 1.92 4.64
C SER A 91 12.55 0.45 4.22
N GLY A 92 12.42 -0.47 5.17
CA GLY A 92 12.84 -1.87 4.99
C GLY A 92 14.37 -1.99 5.02
N SER A 93 14.88 -3.21 5.16
CA SER A 93 16.33 -3.47 5.15
C SER A 93 16.87 -3.17 3.75
N LEU A 94 17.42 -1.97 3.58
CA LEU A 94 17.90 -1.45 2.31
C LEU A 94 19.42 -1.26 2.33
N GLY A 95 20.06 -1.63 1.21
CA GLY A 95 21.34 -1.06 0.77
C GLY A 95 21.16 0.29 0.04
N TYR A 96 19.94 0.81 -0.01
CA TYR A 96 19.53 2.08 -0.60
C TYR A 96 19.09 3.06 0.51
N HIS A 97 20.02 3.92 0.92
CA HIS A 97 19.86 4.83 2.07
C HIS A 97 19.11 6.11 1.66
N VAL A 98 17.78 6.08 1.75
CA VAL A 98 16.91 7.24 1.46
C VAL A 98 16.08 7.57 2.69
N GLU A 99 16.40 8.71 3.28
CA GLU A 99 15.69 9.26 4.46
C GLU A 99 14.60 10.26 4.08
N ARG A 100 14.47 10.58 2.79
CA ARG A 100 13.58 11.61 2.30
C ARG A 100 12.16 11.08 2.17
N MET A 101 11.18 11.81 2.70
CA MET A 101 9.75 11.58 2.49
C MET A 101 9.04 12.93 2.32
N MET A 102 8.50 13.17 1.12
CA MET A 102 7.98 14.49 0.72
C MET A 102 6.48 14.51 0.43
N SER A 103 5.86 13.34 0.28
CA SER A 103 4.41 13.21 0.10
C SER A 103 3.90 11.90 0.68
N LEU A 104 2.62 11.86 1.02
CA LEU A 104 1.97 10.67 1.58
C LEU A 104 0.46 10.71 1.33
N ARG A 105 -0.15 9.52 1.26
CA ARG A 105 -1.60 9.38 1.06
C ARG A 105 -2.14 8.12 1.74
N PRO A 106 -3.45 8.09 2.06
CA PRO A 106 -4.09 6.87 2.50
C PRO A 106 -4.15 5.80 1.39
N ILE A 107 -4.25 4.55 1.81
CA ILE A 107 -4.50 3.37 0.96
C ILE A 107 -5.93 2.92 1.23
N CYS A 108 -6.87 3.40 0.41
CA CYS A 108 -8.30 3.20 0.64
C CYS A 108 -8.75 1.75 0.43
N SER A 109 -8.06 1.03 -0.45
CA SER A 109 -8.34 -0.38 -0.77
C SER A 109 -7.72 -1.37 0.20
N ALA A 110 -7.00 -0.95 1.25
CA ALA A 110 -6.42 -1.87 2.22
C ALA A 110 -7.51 -2.67 2.97
N ASP A 111 -7.62 -3.96 2.66
CA ASP A 111 -8.47 -4.91 3.38
C ASP A 111 -7.76 -6.26 3.51
N HIS A 112 -7.05 -6.45 4.61
CA HIS A 112 -6.21 -7.63 4.85
C HIS A 112 -6.96 -8.97 4.67
N GLN A 113 -8.25 -9.04 5.02
CA GLN A 113 -9.00 -10.31 5.02
C GLN A 113 -9.52 -10.71 3.64
N SER A 114 -9.78 -9.73 2.76
CA SER A 114 -10.32 -9.97 1.42
C SER A 114 -9.29 -9.77 0.30
N SER A 115 -8.08 -9.32 0.64
CA SER A 115 -6.98 -9.09 -0.31
C SER A 115 -6.70 -10.31 -1.19
N ARG A 116 -6.76 -10.09 -2.50
CA ARG A 116 -6.54 -11.11 -3.52
C ARG A 116 -5.94 -10.50 -4.78
N MET A 117 -4.86 -11.09 -5.27
CA MET A 117 -4.21 -10.67 -6.51
C MET A 117 -3.76 -11.87 -7.35
N VAL A 118 -3.51 -11.63 -8.63
CA VAL A 118 -2.88 -12.60 -9.52
C VAL A 118 -1.55 -12.03 -10.00
N ILE A 119 -0.48 -12.81 -9.89
CA ILE A 119 0.82 -12.46 -10.47
C ILE A 119 1.07 -13.28 -11.74
N TYR A 120 1.73 -12.68 -12.73
CA TYR A 120 2.00 -13.27 -14.03
C TYR A 120 3.50 -13.28 -14.34
N GLU A 121 3.95 -14.31 -15.05
CA GLU A 121 5.35 -14.48 -15.44
C GLU A 121 5.81 -13.41 -16.43
N LYS A 122 4.93 -12.92 -17.29
CA LYS A 122 5.23 -11.92 -18.32
C LYS A 122 4.36 -10.68 -18.17
N GLU A 123 4.79 -9.62 -18.82
CA GLU A 123 4.03 -8.37 -18.95
C GLU A 123 2.68 -8.63 -19.65
N ASN A 124 1.74 -7.69 -19.48
CA ASN A 124 0.41 -7.73 -20.10
C ASN A 124 -0.42 -8.99 -19.77
N PHE A 125 -0.26 -9.53 -18.55
CA PHE A 125 -1.00 -10.67 -18.02
C PHE A 125 -0.77 -11.98 -18.80
N LEU A 126 0.44 -12.16 -19.31
CA LEU A 126 0.82 -13.32 -20.13
C LEU A 126 1.67 -14.33 -19.34
N GLY A 127 1.71 -15.56 -19.85
CA GLY A 127 2.52 -16.64 -19.29
C GLY A 127 1.84 -17.36 -18.12
N ARG A 128 2.63 -18.08 -17.32
CA ARG A 128 2.11 -18.74 -16.11
C ARG A 128 1.67 -17.69 -15.10
N ASN A 129 0.65 -18.03 -14.32
CA ASN A 129 0.11 -17.16 -13.29
C ASN A 129 -0.27 -17.96 -12.04
N VAL A 130 -0.40 -17.24 -10.93
CA VAL A 130 -0.86 -17.78 -9.65
C VAL A 130 -1.64 -16.71 -8.90
N GLU A 131 -2.75 -17.12 -8.29
CA GLU A 131 -3.54 -16.27 -7.38
C GLU A 131 -2.92 -16.31 -5.98
N LEU A 132 -2.78 -15.14 -5.36
CA LEU A 132 -2.23 -14.92 -4.03
C LEU A 132 -3.31 -14.35 -3.12
N CYS A 133 -3.57 -15.03 -2.01
CA CYS A 133 -4.52 -14.61 -0.97
C CYS A 133 -3.86 -14.46 0.41
N ASP A 134 -2.55 -14.74 0.51
CA ASP A 134 -1.78 -14.76 1.75
C ASP A 134 -0.46 -14.00 1.62
N ASP A 135 0.30 -13.95 2.72
CA ASP A 135 1.60 -13.31 2.77
C ASP A 135 2.71 -14.31 2.41
N TYR A 136 3.57 -13.92 1.47
CA TYR A 136 4.63 -14.76 0.93
C TYR A 136 6.00 -14.11 1.17
N PRO A 137 6.71 -14.46 2.25
CA PRO A 137 8.06 -13.96 2.50
C PRO A 137 9.09 -14.47 1.48
N SER A 138 8.76 -15.50 0.70
CA SER A 138 9.52 -15.91 -0.47
C SER A 138 8.58 -16.49 -1.53
N LEU A 139 8.50 -15.85 -2.69
CA LEU A 139 7.75 -16.38 -3.83
C LEU A 139 8.37 -17.69 -4.33
N GLN A 140 9.69 -17.82 -4.26
CA GLN A 140 10.39 -19.03 -4.68
C GLN A 140 10.04 -20.23 -3.77
N ALA A 141 9.91 -20.01 -2.46
CA ALA A 141 9.47 -21.05 -1.53
C ALA A 141 8.04 -21.53 -1.78
N MET A 142 7.18 -20.68 -2.33
CA MET A 142 5.83 -21.05 -2.77
C MET A 142 5.84 -21.85 -4.09
N GLY A 143 6.92 -21.79 -4.86
CA GLY A 143 7.06 -22.48 -6.14
C GLY A 143 7.16 -21.55 -7.35
N TRP A 144 7.23 -20.23 -7.15
CA TRP A 144 7.48 -19.28 -8.23
C TRP A 144 8.90 -19.45 -8.76
N CYS A 145 9.05 -19.83 -10.03
CA CYS A 145 10.32 -20.28 -10.59
C CYS A 145 11.31 -19.14 -10.95
N ASP A 146 10.86 -17.88 -10.97
CA ASP A 146 11.66 -16.73 -11.37
C ASP A 146 11.89 -15.79 -10.16
N LYS A 147 12.83 -14.85 -10.28
CA LYS A 147 12.98 -13.69 -9.37
C LYS A 147 12.17 -12.48 -9.84
N GLN A 148 11.56 -12.56 -11.01
CA GLN A 148 10.79 -11.49 -11.62
C GLN A 148 9.30 -11.82 -11.62
N VAL A 149 8.49 -10.77 -11.59
CA VAL A 149 7.05 -10.81 -11.85
C VAL A 149 6.81 -9.88 -13.04
N GLY A 150 6.21 -10.38 -14.12
CA GLY A 150 6.05 -9.58 -15.34
C GLY A 150 4.88 -8.60 -15.26
N SER A 151 3.76 -9.02 -14.65
CA SER A 151 2.58 -8.17 -14.44
C SER A 151 1.73 -8.69 -13.28
N MET A 152 0.82 -7.84 -12.79
CA MET A 152 -0.02 -8.13 -11.63
C MET A 152 -1.44 -7.58 -11.83
N HIS A 153 -2.44 -8.33 -11.36
CA HIS A 153 -3.82 -7.86 -11.31
C HIS A 153 -4.33 -7.96 -9.87
N VAL A 154 -4.64 -6.84 -9.23
CA VAL A 154 -5.18 -6.78 -7.88
C VAL A 154 -6.70 -6.79 -7.96
N GLN A 155 -7.31 -7.93 -7.62
CA GLN A 155 -8.76 -8.10 -7.71
C GLN A 155 -9.47 -7.42 -6.53
N CYS A 156 -8.89 -7.54 -5.33
CA CYS A 156 -9.42 -7.00 -4.09
C CYS A 156 -8.25 -6.63 -3.17
N GLY A 157 -8.46 -5.62 -2.33
CA GLY A 157 -7.48 -5.26 -1.31
C GLY A 157 -6.30 -4.45 -1.83
N ALA A 158 -5.23 -4.46 -1.04
CA ALA A 158 -3.96 -3.87 -1.40
C ALA A 158 -2.79 -4.73 -0.91
N PHE A 159 -1.70 -4.71 -1.66
CA PHE A 159 -0.48 -5.47 -1.40
C PHE A 159 0.74 -4.57 -1.45
N VAL A 160 1.78 -4.97 -0.73
CA VAL A 160 3.13 -4.42 -0.91
C VAL A 160 4.05 -5.52 -1.42
N CYS A 161 4.72 -5.22 -2.53
CA CYS A 161 5.64 -6.10 -3.22
C CYS A 161 7.08 -5.63 -2.96
N TYR A 162 7.99 -6.57 -2.73
CA TYR A 162 9.37 -6.32 -2.35
C TYR A 162 10.38 -7.00 -3.29
N GLU A 163 11.47 -6.29 -3.56
CA GLU A 163 12.55 -6.74 -4.44
C GLU A 163 13.26 -8.03 -3.97
N TYR A 164 13.37 -8.25 -2.65
CA TYR A 164 14.05 -9.40 -2.05
C TYR A 164 13.14 -10.23 -1.13
N PRO A 165 13.50 -11.50 -0.86
CA PRO A 165 12.81 -12.31 0.14
C PRO A 165 12.89 -11.69 1.54
N GLY A 166 11.86 -11.94 2.35
CA GLY A 166 11.72 -11.47 3.72
C GLY A 166 11.31 -10.00 3.82
N TYR A 167 10.59 -9.48 2.81
CA TYR A 167 10.07 -8.11 2.79
C TYR A 167 11.17 -7.05 2.82
N ARG A 168 12.19 -7.22 1.98
CA ARG A 168 13.39 -6.36 1.92
C ARG A 168 13.59 -5.80 0.52
N GLY A 169 14.40 -4.75 0.41
CA GLY A 169 14.60 -4.06 -0.86
C GLY A 169 13.54 -3.01 -1.13
N GLN A 170 13.48 -2.54 -2.37
CA GLN A 170 12.48 -1.56 -2.77
C GLN A 170 11.06 -2.10 -2.59
N GLN A 171 10.16 -1.21 -2.19
CA GLN A 171 8.74 -1.49 -1.95
C GLN A 171 7.88 -0.87 -3.05
N TYR A 172 6.84 -1.59 -3.47
CA TYR A 172 5.84 -1.10 -4.42
C TYR A 172 4.44 -1.50 -3.98
N VAL A 173 3.54 -0.52 -3.87
CA VAL A 173 2.16 -0.73 -3.42
C VAL A 173 1.26 -0.99 -4.63
N MET A 174 0.53 -2.11 -4.60
CA MET A 174 -0.45 -2.51 -5.61
C MET A 174 -1.84 -2.45 -4.99
N GLU A 175 -2.76 -1.71 -5.58
CA GLU A 175 -4.08 -1.39 -5.05
C GLU A 175 -5.17 -1.77 -6.06
N CYS A 176 -6.28 -2.36 -5.62
CA CYS A 176 -7.37 -2.72 -6.53
C CYS A 176 -8.12 -1.50 -7.11
N ASP A 177 -8.09 -0.35 -6.42
CA ASP A 177 -8.75 0.89 -6.83
C ASP A 177 -7.85 1.82 -7.67
N ARG A 178 -6.56 1.49 -7.82
CA ARG A 178 -5.65 2.19 -8.75
C ARG A 178 -5.44 1.38 -10.02
N HIS A 179 -5.43 2.07 -11.16
CA HIS A 179 -5.33 1.44 -12.48
C HIS A 179 -6.39 0.34 -12.71
N SER A 180 -7.52 0.38 -11.99
CA SER A 180 -8.52 -0.72 -11.97
C SER A 180 -7.93 -2.08 -11.52
N GLY A 181 -6.86 -2.04 -10.72
CA GLY A 181 -6.08 -3.21 -10.30
C GLY A 181 -5.06 -3.69 -11.33
N ASP A 182 -4.99 -3.08 -12.52
CA ASP A 182 -4.18 -3.56 -13.64
C ASP A 182 -2.77 -2.95 -13.64
N TYR A 183 -1.77 -3.78 -13.38
CA TYR A 183 -0.34 -3.43 -13.43
C TYR A 183 0.36 -4.25 -14.51
N GLN A 184 0.26 -3.78 -15.76
CA GLN A 184 0.67 -4.54 -16.95
C GLN A 184 2.18 -4.56 -17.17
N HIS A 185 2.90 -3.57 -16.67
CA HIS A 185 4.34 -3.43 -16.82
C HIS A 185 4.96 -2.89 -15.52
N TRP A 186 6.22 -3.25 -15.24
CA TRP A 186 6.92 -2.79 -14.03
C TRP A 186 7.05 -1.27 -13.88
N LYS A 187 6.83 -0.49 -14.95
CA LYS A 187 6.83 0.97 -14.91
C LYS A 187 5.57 1.54 -14.26
N ASP A 188 4.50 0.74 -14.21
CA ASP A 188 3.22 1.10 -13.61
C ASP A 188 3.24 0.91 -12.08
N TRP A 189 4.24 0.19 -11.57
CA TRP A 189 4.37 -0.13 -10.14
C TRP A 189 4.79 1.07 -9.29
N GLY A 190 5.41 2.06 -9.91
CA GLY A 190 5.90 3.29 -9.28
C GLY A 190 7.01 3.94 -10.11
N SER A 191 7.15 5.26 -10.03
CA SER A 191 8.10 6.00 -10.87
C SER A 191 9.57 5.73 -10.60
N HIS A 192 9.90 5.17 -9.44
CA HIS A 192 11.27 4.75 -9.12
C HIS A 192 11.59 3.32 -9.56
N CYS A 193 10.58 2.49 -9.89
CA CYS A 193 10.79 1.12 -10.31
C CYS A 193 11.67 1.08 -11.57
N GLN A 194 12.75 0.29 -11.55
CA GLN A 194 13.69 0.12 -12.68
C GLN A 194 13.75 -1.32 -13.20
N THR A 195 13.14 -2.28 -12.49
CA THR A 195 13.27 -3.71 -12.75
C THR A 195 11.99 -4.44 -12.35
N PRO A 196 11.59 -5.51 -13.06
CA PRO A 196 10.46 -6.36 -12.68
C PRO A 196 10.78 -7.33 -11.51
N GLN A 197 11.90 -7.16 -10.81
CA GLN A 197 12.32 -8.05 -9.73
C GLN A 197 11.43 -7.93 -8.50
N ILE A 198 10.69 -8.99 -8.16
CA ILE A 198 9.86 -9.11 -6.96
C ILE A 198 10.02 -10.52 -6.42
N GLN A 199 10.34 -10.64 -5.13
CA GLN A 199 10.64 -11.93 -4.49
C GLN A 199 9.88 -12.17 -3.18
N SER A 200 9.20 -11.16 -2.64
CA SER A 200 8.22 -11.35 -1.57
C SER A 200 7.07 -10.36 -1.69
N ILE A 201 5.90 -10.79 -1.26
CA ILE A 201 4.63 -10.04 -1.37
C ILE A 201 3.85 -10.26 -0.07
N ARG A 202 3.22 -9.23 0.46
CA ARG A 202 2.27 -9.37 1.57
C ARG A 202 1.08 -8.44 1.40
N ARG A 203 -0.02 -8.81 2.02
CA ARG A 203 -1.22 -7.98 2.15
C ARG A 203 -0.94 -6.82 3.08
N ILE A 204 -1.55 -5.68 2.79
CA ILE A 204 -1.50 -4.49 3.64
C ILE A 204 -2.56 -4.58 4.73
N GLN A 205 -2.20 -4.19 5.95
CA GLN A 205 -3.07 -4.17 7.13
C GLN A 205 -3.59 -2.75 7.40
N GLN A 206 -4.89 -2.60 7.62
CA GLN A 206 -5.56 -1.34 7.95
C GLN A 206 -5.66 -1.05 9.47
#